data_AF-A0A967DX75-F1
#
_entry.id   AF-A0A967DX75-F1
#
_cell.length_a   1.000
_cell.length_b   1.000
_cell.length_c   1.000
_cell.angle_alpha   90.00
_cell.angle_beta   90.00
_cell.angle_gamma   90.00
#
_symmetry.space_group_name_H-M   'P 1'
#
loop_
_entity.id
_entity.type
_entity.pdbx_description
1 polymer ?
#
loop_
_entity_poly.entity_id
_entity_poly.type
_entity_poly.pdbx_seq_one_letter_code
_entity_poly.pdbx_strand_id
1 'polypeptide(L)'
;MISISSNLSMLDLLRRRIADLSRELAERDSVLHERTRHLRVAQSLAHLGSWDWEIESGEVRCSTELYRIFGRDPGLHHMTFEIFVSAPVPGDHDRVVAAINDALGGKAPYDVEYRIVRPNGEVRMIHCCGEVLRDDNGKPCRMS
;
A
#
# COMPACT_ATOMS: atom_id res chain seq x y z
N MET A 1 44.85 -23.12 -32.33
CA MET A 1 44.72 -21.65 -32.21
C MET A 1 43.30 -21.13 -32.49
N ILE A 2 42.25 -21.95 -32.28
CA ILE A 2 40.85 -21.61 -32.63
C ILE A 2 39.98 -21.40 -31.36
N SER A 3 40.31 -22.03 -30.23
CA SER A 3 39.50 -21.94 -28.99
C SER A 3 39.57 -20.59 -28.24
N ILE A 4 40.65 -19.80 -28.41
CA ILE A 4 40.80 -18.51 -27.71
C ILE A 4 39.92 -17.42 -28.36
N SER A 5 39.78 -17.44 -29.70
CA SER A 5 38.96 -16.48 -30.45
C SER A 5 37.46 -16.64 -30.15
N SER A 6 36.97 -17.87 -30.04
CA SER A 6 35.57 -18.14 -29.68
C SER A 6 35.24 -17.74 -28.24
N ASN A 7 36.16 -17.91 -27.28
CA ASN A 7 35.96 -17.45 -25.91
C ASN A 7 36.00 -15.92 -25.79
N LEU A 8 36.83 -15.22 -26.58
CA LEU A 8 36.86 -13.76 -26.61
C LEU A 8 35.56 -13.18 -27.18
N SER A 9 35.03 -13.79 -28.25
CA SER A 9 33.73 -13.44 -28.84
C SER A 9 32.55 -13.66 -27.86
N MET A 10 32.57 -14.78 -27.12
CA MET A 10 31.59 -15.06 -26.07
C MET A 10 31.64 -14.01 -24.94
N LEU A 11 32.84 -13.63 -24.48
CA LEU A 11 33.02 -12.63 -23.43
C LEU A 11 32.54 -11.23 -23.84
N ASP A 12 32.80 -10.83 -25.09
CA ASP A 12 32.30 -9.54 -25.60
C ASP A 12 30.79 -9.54 -25.78
N LEU A 13 30.20 -10.66 -26.20
CA LEU A 13 28.74 -10.82 -26.25
C LEU A 13 28.11 -10.72 -24.86
N LEU A 14 28.69 -11.40 -23.86
CA LEU A 14 28.22 -11.33 -22.47
C LEU A 14 28.33 -9.92 -21.89
N ARG A 15 29.43 -9.21 -22.14
CA ARG A 15 29.61 -7.80 -21.71
C ARG A 15 28.56 -6.88 -22.31
N ARG A 16 28.29 -7.00 -23.62
CA ARG A 16 27.23 -6.23 -24.29
C ARG A 16 25.86 -6.55 -23.68
N ARG A 17 25.57 -7.83 -23.46
CA ARG A 17 24.30 -8.25 -22.85
C ARG A 17 24.12 -7.71 -21.43
N ILE A 18 25.16 -7.73 -20.61
CA ILE A 18 25.13 -7.16 -19.25
C ILE A 18 24.90 -5.64 -19.29
N ALA A 19 25.58 -4.92 -20.19
CA ALA A 19 25.41 -3.48 -20.34
C ALA A 19 23.98 -3.11 -20.78
N ASP A 20 23.42 -3.86 -21.73
CA ASP A 20 22.05 -3.63 -22.21
C ASP A 20 21.01 -3.95 -21.14
N LEU A 21 21.15 -5.06 -20.41
CA LEU A 21 20.27 -5.38 -19.28
C LEU A 21 20.35 -4.34 -18.17
N SER A 22 21.55 -3.84 -17.88
CA SER A 22 21.74 -2.79 -16.86
C SER A 22 21.05 -1.49 -17.28
N ARG A 23 21.10 -1.15 -18.57
CA ARG A 23 20.38 0.01 -19.12
C ARG A 23 18.87 -0.18 -19.03
N GLU A 24 18.35 -1.35 -19.41
CA GLU A 24 16.93 -1.66 -19.32
C GLU A 24 16.41 -1.60 -17.87
N LEU A 25 17.17 -2.14 -16.91
CA LEU A 25 16.83 -2.05 -15.49
C LEU A 25 16.80 -0.58 -15.01
N ALA A 26 17.81 0.22 -15.35
CA ALA A 26 17.85 1.63 -14.96
C ALA A 26 16.69 2.45 -15.55
N GLU A 27 16.31 2.17 -16.80
CA GLU A 27 15.15 2.81 -17.45
C GLU A 27 13.85 2.41 -16.76
N ARG A 28 13.66 1.13 -16.44
CA ARG A 28 12.48 0.64 -15.71
C ARG A 28 12.39 1.24 -14.31
N ASP A 29 13.51 1.31 -13.60
CA ASP A 29 13.57 1.91 -12.26
C ASP A 29 13.25 3.41 -12.30
N SER A 30 13.77 4.15 -13.30
CA SER A 30 13.44 5.56 -13.49
C SER A 30 11.95 5.78 -13.75
N VAL A 31 11.34 4.94 -14.60
CA VAL A 31 9.89 5.01 -14.88
C VAL A 31 9.06 4.71 -13.63
N LEU A 32 9.45 3.68 -12.87
CA LEU A 32 8.78 3.34 -11.61
C LEU A 32 8.92 4.45 -10.57
N HIS A 33 10.10 5.06 -10.47
CA HIS A 33 10.36 6.16 -9.55
C HIS A 33 9.46 7.36 -9.87
N GLU A 34 9.39 7.77 -11.12
CA GLU A 34 8.59 8.93 -11.53
C GLU A 34 7.09 8.66 -11.34
N ARG A 35 6.61 7.46 -11.67
CA ARG A 35 5.21 7.06 -11.41
C ARG A 35 4.89 7.07 -9.92
N THR A 36 5.78 6.52 -9.09
CA THR A 36 5.60 6.49 -7.63
C THR A 36 5.59 7.91 -7.05
N ARG A 37 6.46 8.79 -7.56
CA ARG A 37 6.49 10.20 -7.17
C ARG A 37 5.20 10.92 -7.55
N HIS A 38 4.73 10.78 -8.80
CA HIS A 38 3.48 11.38 -9.24
C HIS A 38 2.28 10.89 -8.43
N LEU A 39 2.20 9.59 -8.15
CA LEU A 39 1.15 9.03 -7.31
C LEU A 39 1.18 9.64 -5.90
N ARG A 40 2.37 9.73 -5.27
CA ARG A 40 2.52 10.33 -3.95
C ARG A 40 2.10 11.80 -3.91
N VAL A 41 2.45 12.57 -4.94
CA VAL A 41 2.06 13.98 -5.06
C VAL A 41 0.54 14.09 -5.23
N ALA A 42 -0.06 13.28 -6.11
CA ALA A 42 -1.50 13.27 -6.33
C ALA A 42 -2.27 12.91 -5.06
N GLN A 43 -1.84 11.87 -4.34
CA GLN A 43 -2.39 11.48 -3.04
C GLN A 43 -2.32 12.63 -2.04
N SER A 44 -1.17 13.29 -1.93
CA SER A 44 -0.98 14.40 -0.98
C SER A 44 -1.81 15.63 -1.31
N LEU A 45 -1.95 15.98 -2.59
CA LEU A 45 -2.76 17.12 -3.03
C LEU A 45 -4.26 16.86 -2.87
N ALA A 46 -4.69 15.61 -3.07
CA ALA A 46 -6.09 15.21 -2.94
C ALA A 46 -6.48 14.81 -1.51
N HIS A 47 -5.53 14.79 -0.56
CA HIS A 47 -5.73 14.23 0.78
C HIS A 47 -6.29 12.80 0.75
N LEU A 48 -5.78 12.01 -0.19
CA LEU A 48 -6.18 10.62 -0.42
C LEU A 48 -5.12 9.68 0.14
N GLY A 49 -5.47 8.93 1.18
CA GLY A 49 -4.63 7.87 1.73
C GLY A 49 -5.05 6.51 1.18
N SER A 50 -4.07 5.69 0.77
CA SER A 50 -4.29 4.26 0.51
C SER A 50 -3.83 3.39 1.68
N TRP A 51 -4.48 2.24 1.85
CA TRP A 51 -4.19 1.22 2.84
C TRP A 51 -4.28 -0.17 2.21
N ASP A 52 -3.63 -1.14 2.82
CA ASP A 52 -3.63 -2.55 2.42
C ASP A 52 -3.43 -3.37 3.69
N TRP A 53 -4.45 -4.12 4.06
CA TRP A 53 -4.44 -5.01 5.22
C TRP A 53 -4.41 -6.45 4.74
N GLU A 54 -3.32 -7.14 5.06
CA GLU A 54 -3.20 -8.59 4.90
C GLU A 54 -3.76 -9.26 6.16
N ILE A 55 -4.86 -10.01 5.99
CA ILE A 55 -5.70 -10.46 7.11
C ILE A 55 -5.00 -11.56 7.92
N GLU A 56 -4.27 -12.47 7.26
CA GLU A 56 -3.63 -13.59 7.93
C GLU A 56 -2.39 -13.17 8.73
N SER A 57 -1.56 -12.29 8.17
CA SER A 57 -0.34 -11.79 8.83
C SER A 57 -0.64 -10.65 9.80
N GLY A 58 -1.77 -9.95 9.62
CA GLY A 58 -2.07 -8.70 10.30
C GLY A 58 -1.25 -7.51 9.78
N GLU A 59 -0.45 -7.69 8.71
CA GLU A 59 0.37 -6.62 8.17
C GLU A 59 -0.54 -5.53 7.55
N VAL A 60 -0.30 -4.29 7.95
CA VAL A 60 -0.97 -3.12 7.40
C VAL A 60 0.05 -2.22 6.73
N ARG A 61 -0.12 -2.02 5.42
CA ARG A 61 0.65 -1.07 4.62
C ARG A 61 -0.21 0.16 4.36
N CYS A 62 0.37 1.33 4.54
CA CYS A 62 -0.33 2.60 4.32
C CYS A 62 0.54 3.57 3.55
N SER A 63 -0.09 4.35 2.67
CA SER A 63 0.55 5.51 2.05
C SER A 63 1.00 6.54 3.11
N THR A 64 2.02 7.33 2.77
CA THR A 64 2.46 8.46 3.61
C THR A 64 1.33 9.45 3.91
N GLU A 65 0.40 9.64 2.97
CA GLU A 65 -0.73 10.55 3.17
C GLU A 65 -1.73 10.01 4.20
N LEU A 66 -1.98 8.69 4.25
CA LEU A 66 -2.85 8.11 5.28
C LEU A 66 -2.30 8.37 6.69
N TYR A 67 -0.98 8.23 6.89
CA TYR A 67 -0.35 8.61 8.16
C TYR A 67 -0.65 10.08 8.53
N ARG A 68 -0.55 11.01 7.58
CA ARG A 68 -0.88 12.42 7.80
C ARG A 68 -2.36 12.64 8.08
N ILE A 69 -3.27 11.89 7.44
CA ILE A 69 -4.72 11.91 7.71
C ILE A 69 -4.99 11.49 9.15
N PHE A 70 -4.30 10.46 9.65
CA PHE A 70 -4.40 10.00 11.04
C PHE A 70 -3.56 10.81 12.04
N GLY A 71 -2.82 11.84 11.59
CA GLY A 71 -1.98 12.67 12.45
C GLY A 71 -0.80 11.91 13.05
N ARG A 72 -0.25 10.93 12.31
CA ARG A 72 0.85 10.05 12.73
C ARG A 72 2.08 10.23 11.85
N ASP A 73 3.24 9.89 12.41
CA ASP A 73 4.51 9.88 11.71
C ASP A 73 4.82 8.45 11.22
N PRO A 74 4.98 8.23 9.89
CA PRO A 74 5.31 6.92 9.33
C PRO A 74 6.66 6.37 9.77
N GLY A 75 7.59 7.20 10.27
CA GLY A 75 8.90 6.78 10.75
C GLY A 75 8.96 6.38 12.22
N LEU A 76 7.90 6.67 13.00
CA LEU A 76 7.87 6.43 14.45
C LEU A 76 6.86 5.36 14.87
N HIS A 77 5.73 5.25 14.18
CA HIS A 77 4.67 4.34 14.55
C HIS A 77 4.09 3.67 13.32
N HIS A 78 4.24 2.35 13.22
CA HIS A 78 3.55 1.59 12.18
C HIS A 78 2.05 1.65 12.41
N MET A 79 1.30 1.89 11.33
CA MET A 79 -0.14 1.69 11.34
C MET A 79 -0.41 0.20 11.54
N THR A 80 -1.32 -0.14 12.45
CA THR A 80 -1.84 -1.49 12.61
C THR A 80 -3.35 -1.45 12.50
N PHE A 81 -3.96 -2.63 12.32
CA PHE A 81 -5.40 -2.75 12.29
C PHE A 81 -6.03 -2.26 13.61
N GLU A 82 -5.42 -2.55 14.76
CA GLU A 82 -5.87 -2.09 16.08
C GLU A 82 -5.85 -0.57 16.18
N ILE A 83 -4.83 0.09 15.64
CA ILE A 83 -4.78 1.56 15.61
C ILE A 83 -5.89 2.11 14.70
N PHE A 84 -6.14 1.46 13.56
CA PHE A 84 -7.18 1.89 12.64
C PHE A 84 -8.58 1.80 13.28
N VAL A 85 -8.91 0.67 13.93
CA VAL A 85 -10.24 0.47 14.56
C VAL A 85 -10.41 1.23 15.87
N SER A 86 -9.34 1.65 16.54
CA SER A 86 -9.41 2.48 17.76
C SER A 86 -9.44 3.98 17.50
N ALA A 87 -9.13 4.41 16.28
CA ALA A 87 -9.15 5.83 15.90
C ALA A 87 -10.55 6.48 15.87
N PRO A 88 -11.66 5.80 15.51
CA PRO A 88 -12.98 6.40 15.53
C PRO A 88 -13.35 6.99 16.89
N VAL A 89 -14.13 8.07 16.90
CA VAL A 89 -14.77 8.55 18.14
C VAL A 89 -15.66 7.46 18.73
N PRO A 90 -15.91 7.43 20.06
CA PRO A 90 -16.71 6.38 20.69
C PRO A 90 -18.09 6.14 20.05
N GLY A 91 -18.74 7.19 19.54
CA GLY A 91 -20.03 7.07 18.86
C GLY A 91 -19.99 6.50 17.44
N ASP A 92 -18.81 6.42 16.81
CA ASP A 92 -18.63 5.87 15.46
C ASP A 92 -17.97 4.48 15.47
N HIS A 93 -17.33 4.08 16.56
CA HIS A 93 -16.55 2.84 16.69
C HIS A 93 -17.34 1.58 16.26
N ASP A 94 -18.48 1.32 16.89
CA ASP A 94 -19.23 0.08 16.65
C ASP A 94 -19.77 -0.02 15.22
N ARG A 95 -20.12 1.12 14.62
CA ARG A 95 -20.55 1.20 13.22
C ARG A 95 -19.42 0.89 12.26
N VAL A 96 -18.21 1.41 12.53
CA VAL A 96 -17.03 1.13 11.71
C VAL A 96 -16.66 -0.36 11.78
N VAL A 97 -16.65 -0.94 12.98
CA VAL A 97 -16.36 -2.38 13.17
C VAL A 97 -17.41 -3.26 12.49
N ALA A 98 -18.70 -2.90 12.59
CA ALA A 98 -19.77 -3.62 11.90
C ALA A 98 -19.58 -3.58 10.37
N ALA A 99 -19.24 -2.42 9.80
CA ALA A 99 -19.00 -2.29 8.37
C ALA A 99 -17.80 -3.12 7.88
N ILE A 100 -16.71 -3.19 8.66
CA ILE A 100 -15.58 -4.07 8.36
C ILE A 100 -16.05 -5.54 8.35
N ASN A 101 -16.78 -5.96 9.39
CA ASN A 101 -17.27 -7.34 9.49
C ASN A 101 -18.25 -7.71 8.36
N ASP A 102 -19.11 -6.77 7.95
CA ASP A 102 -20.02 -7.00 6.84
C ASP A 102 -19.28 -7.11 5.51
N ALA A 103 -18.22 -6.33 5.30
CA ALA A 103 -17.33 -6.47 4.14
C ALA A 103 -16.59 -7.80 4.13
N LEU A 104 -15.97 -8.18 5.24
CA LEU A 104 -15.32 -9.48 5.40
C LEU A 104 -16.30 -10.64 5.23
N GLY A 105 -17.55 -10.48 5.69
CA GLY A 105 -18.64 -11.42 5.52
C GLY A 105 -19.25 -11.46 4.11
N GLY A 106 -18.89 -10.51 3.23
CA GLY A 106 -19.41 -10.43 1.87
C GLY A 106 -20.84 -9.91 1.75
N LYS A 107 -21.34 -9.20 2.76
CA LYS A 107 -22.71 -8.65 2.77
C LYS A 107 -22.80 -7.30 2.05
N ALA A 108 -21.75 -6.47 2.15
CA ALA A 108 -21.67 -5.15 1.54
C ALA A 108 -20.19 -4.75 1.33
N PRO A 109 -19.84 -3.89 0.36
CA PRO A 109 -18.50 -3.30 0.31
C PRO A 109 -18.24 -2.44 1.55
N TYR A 110 -16.97 -2.24 1.90
CA TYR A 110 -16.63 -1.30 2.96
C TYR A 110 -16.66 0.10 2.39
N ASP A 111 -17.61 0.90 2.87
CA ASP A 111 -17.81 2.30 2.46
C ASP A 111 -18.48 3.02 3.63
N VAL A 112 -17.70 3.82 4.36
CA VAL A 112 -18.16 4.52 5.57
C VAL A 112 -17.56 5.90 5.71
N GLU A 113 -18.38 6.87 6.08
CA GLU A 113 -17.93 8.17 6.59
C GLU A 113 -17.99 8.17 8.12
N TYR A 114 -16.92 8.58 8.79
CA TYR A 114 -16.86 8.61 10.26
C TYR A 114 -15.82 9.60 10.78
N ARG A 115 -15.91 9.93 12.07
CA ARG A 115 -14.96 10.81 12.73
C ARG A 115 -13.87 10.02 13.43
N ILE A 116 -12.62 10.45 13.25
CA ILE A 116 -11.46 9.94 13.98
C ILE A 116 -10.94 10.97 15.00
N VAL A 117 -10.33 10.48 16.08
CA VAL A 117 -9.55 11.27 17.04
C VAL A 117 -8.06 11.06 16.76
N ARG A 118 -7.37 12.15 16.44
CA ARG A 118 -5.92 12.15 16.21
C ARG A 118 -5.15 12.14 17.53
N PRO A 119 -3.85 11.80 17.53
CA PRO A 119 -3.02 11.82 18.74
C PRO A 119 -2.98 13.17 19.47
N ASN A 120 -3.16 14.28 18.74
CA ASN A 120 -3.24 15.64 19.30
C ASN A 120 -4.63 16.02 19.84
N GLY A 121 -5.62 15.11 19.77
CA GLY A 121 -7.01 15.35 20.16
C GLY A 121 -7.88 16.00 19.08
N GLU A 122 -7.32 16.37 17.92
CA GLU A 122 -8.08 16.91 16.79
C GLU A 122 -9.05 15.85 16.25
N VAL A 123 -10.30 16.24 16.02
CA VAL A 123 -11.31 15.38 15.38
C VAL A 123 -11.36 15.68 13.89
N ARG A 124 -11.32 14.64 13.06
CA ARG A 124 -11.51 14.78 11.60
C ARG A 124 -12.58 13.85 11.08
N MET A 125 -13.38 14.34 10.15
CA MET A 125 -14.24 13.51 9.31
C MET A 125 -13.39 12.86 8.21
N ILE A 126 -13.55 11.56 8.01
CA ILE A 126 -12.95 10.83 6.90
C ILE A 126 -14.00 9.99 6.20
N HIS A 127 -13.80 9.80 4.91
CA HIS A 127 -14.47 8.78 4.11
C HIS A 127 -13.47 7.64 3.90
N CYS A 128 -13.86 6.42 4.25
CA CYS A 128 -13.03 5.24 4.07
C CYS A 128 -13.81 4.19 3.29
N CYS A 129 -13.23 3.78 2.17
CA CYS A 129 -13.74 2.69 1.36
C CYS A 129 -12.65 1.63 1.17
N GLY A 130 -13.08 0.42 0.84
CA GLY A 130 -12.18 -0.68 0.53
C GLY A 130 -12.91 -1.91 0.01
N GLU A 131 -12.14 -2.77 -0.65
CA GLU A 131 -12.59 -4.02 -1.23
C GLU A 131 -11.94 -5.21 -0.52
N VAL A 132 -12.64 -6.35 -0.47
CA VAL A 132 -12.13 -7.58 0.14
C VAL A 132 -11.72 -8.56 -0.96
N LEU A 133 -10.44 -8.90 -0.97
CA LEU A 133 -9.88 -9.98 -1.76
C LEU A 133 -10.01 -11.29 -1.00
N ARG A 134 -10.39 -12.34 -1.74
CA ARG A 134 -10.63 -13.69 -1.21
C ARG A 134 -9.72 -14.68 -1.91
N ASP A 135 -9.35 -15.73 -1.19
CA ASP A 135 -8.61 -16.86 -1.75
C ASP A 135 -9.53 -17.80 -2.56
N ASP A 136 -8.95 -18.86 -3.13
CA ASP A 136 -9.67 -19.87 -3.92
C ASP A 136 -10.75 -20.62 -3.13
N ASN A 137 -10.71 -20.57 -1.79
CA ASN A 137 -11.71 -21.16 -0.90
C ASN A 137 -12.80 -20.15 -0.48
N GLY A 138 -12.75 -18.92 -0.99
CA GLY A 138 -13.69 -17.84 -0.65
C GLY A 138 -13.40 -17.16 0.70
N LYS A 139 -12.29 -17.49 1.37
CA LYS A 139 -11.89 -16.88 2.63
C LYS A 139 -11.27 -15.50 2.37
N PRO A 140 -11.65 -14.44 3.12
CA PRO A 140 -10.97 -13.15 3.05
C PRO A 140 -9.48 -13.29 3.37
N CYS A 141 -8.62 -12.78 2.49
CA CYS A 141 -7.17 -12.79 2.68
C CYS A 141 -6.58 -11.37 2.72
N ARG A 142 -7.21 -10.40 2.07
CA ARG A 142 -6.74 -9.02 2.02
C ARG A 142 -7.91 -8.04 1.92
N MET A 143 -7.71 -6.83 2.43
CA MET A 143 -8.63 -5.71 2.30
C MET A 143 -7.87 -4.41 2.00
N SER A 144 -8.30 -3.60 1.04
CA SER A 144 -7.61 -2.38 0.59
C SER A 144 -8.54 -1.37 -0.07
#